data_AF-A0A1C5QQE6-F1
#
_entry.id   AF-A0A1C5QQE6-F1
#
_cell.length_a   1.000
_cell.length_b   1.000
_cell.length_c   1.000
_cell.angle_alpha   90.00
_cell.angle_beta   90.00
_cell.angle_gamma   90.00
#
_symmetry.space_group_name_H-M   'P 1'
#
loop_
_entity.id
_entity.type
_entity.pdbx_description
1 polymer ?
#
loop_
_entity_poly.entity_id
_entity_poly.type
_entity_poly.pdbx_seq_one_letter_code
_entity_poly.pdbx_strand_id
1 'polypeptide(L)'
;MDKITHKVRCEQWTNIIKECLASGMPKTTWCREHGISDKSFFYWQRILREEAYLTTLENTLTPAVKENSAPTTTDFIEIKMTDQVSSADSPFKPDVVIRKGSVSIEISNTATEELLNKVGGLLHA
;
A
#
# COMPACT_ATOMS: atom_id res chain seq x y z
N MET A 1 -21.13 8.27 -27.14
CA MET A 1 -20.31 9.42 -26.70
C MET A 1 -19.07 9.41 -27.56
N ASP A 2 -18.85 10.45 -28.36
CA ASP A 2 -17.71 10.51 -29.26
C ASP A 2 -16.39 10.58 -28.47
N LYS A 3 -15.34 9.92 -28.97
CA LYS A 3 -14.03 9.85 -28.30
C LYS A 3 -13.44 11.25 -28.03
N ILE A 4 -13.71 12.19 -28.92
CA ILE A 4 -13.26 13.59 -28.81
C ILE A 4 -13.96 14.28 -27.64
N THR A 5 -15.29 14.16 -27.53
CA THR A 5 -16.07 14.77 -26.45
C THR A 5 -15.73 14.15 -25.09
N HIS A 6 -15.38 12.86 -25.07
CA HIS A 6 -14.92 12.19 -23.86
C HIS A 6 -13.61 12.80 -23.34
N LYS A 7 -12.60 12.91 -24.21
CA LYS A 7 -11.29 13.47 -23.86
C LYS A 7 -11.41 14.91 -23.32
N VAL A 8 -12.17 15.76 -24.00
CA VAL A 8 -12.40 17.15 -23.57
C VAL A 8 -13.03 17.21 -22.18
N ARG A 9 -14.02 16.33 -21.90
CA ARG A 9 -14.62 16.26 -20.56
C ARG A 9 -13.64 15.75 -19.51
N CYS A 10 -12.81 14.77 -19.83
CA CYS A 10 -11.77 14.29 -18.91
C CYS A 10 -10.78 15.40 -18.56
N GLU A 11 -10.34 16.19 -19.53
CA GLU A 11 -9.45 17.33 -19.31
C GLU A 11 -10.09 18.40 -18.42
N GLN A 12 -11.35 18.76 -18.70
CA GLN A 12 -12.12 19.72 -17.88
C GLN A 12 -12.25 19.26 -16.43
N TRP A 13 -12.68 18.02 -16.22
CA TRP A 13 -12.88 17.46 -14.88
C TRP A 13 -11.57 17.24 -14.14
N THR A 14 -10.47 16.98 -14.85
CA THR A 14 -9.13 16.93 -14.26
C THR A 14 -8.75 18.27 -13.66
N ASN A 15 -9.01 19.38 -14.36
CA ASN A 15 -8.71 20.72 -13.84
C ASN A 15 -9.57 21.05 -12.60
N ILE A 16 -10.86 20.77 -12.67
CA ILE A 16 -11.80 20.94 -11.54
C ILE A 16 -11.31 20.18 -10.30
N ILE A 17 -10.90 18.92 -10.44
CA ILE A 17 -10.41 18.12 -9.33
C ILE A 17 -9.07 18.66 -8.79
N LYS A 18 -8.16 19.10 -9.67
CA LYS A 18 -6.89 19.70 -9.26
C LYS A 18 -7.10 20.98 -8.45
N GLU A 19 -8.01 21.85 -8.89
CA GLU A 19 -8.38 23.07 -8.16
C GLU A 19 -8.98 22.74 -6.79
N CYS A 20 -9.86 21.74 -6.72
CA CYS A 20 -10.40 21.26 -5.45
C CYS A 20 -9.31 20.76 -4.49
N LEU A 21 -8.34 19.98 -4.98
CA LEU A 21 -7.22 19.50 -4.18
C LEU A 21 -6.29 20.64 -3.74
N ALA A 22 -6.01 21.60 -4.63
CA ALA A 22 -5.18 22.76 -4.33
C ALA A 22 -5.83 23.69 -3.28
N SER A 23 -7.17 23.73 -3.23
CA SER A 23 -7.89 24.53 -2.23
C SER A 23 -7.68 24.04 -0.79
N GLY A 24 -7.32 22.77 -0.59
CA GLY A 24 -7.24 22.14 0.74
C GLY A 24 -8.57 22.00 1.47
N MET A 25 -9.69 22.42 0.86
CA MET A 25 -11.01 22.35 1.47
C MET A 25 -11.64 20.96 1.32
N PRO A 26 -12.57 20.59 2.22
CA PRO A 26 -13.39 19.39 2.03
C PRO A 26 -14.16 19.47 0.70
N LYS A 27 -14.16 18.36 -0.04
CA LYS A 27 -14.73 18.29 -1.41
C LYS A 27 -16.18 18.75 -1.50
N THR A 28 -17.01 18.40 -0.51
CA THR A 28 -18.43 18.80 -0.47
C THR A 28 -18.61 20.30 -0.25
N THR A 29 -17.71 20.94 0.53
CA THR A 29 -17.68 22.39 0.71
C THR A 29 -17.23 23.07 -0.56
N TRP A 30 -16.14 22.60 -1.18
CA TRP A 30 -15.64 23.13 -2.44
C TRP A 30 -16.68 23.02 -3.57
N CYS A 31 -17.35 21.87 -3.70
CA CYS A 31 -18.40 21.68 -4.70
C CYS A 31 -19.56 22.68 -4.50
N ARG A 32 -20.00 22.90 -3.27
CA ARG A 32 -21.06 23.87 -2.96
C ARG A 32 -20.66 25.31 -3.32
N GLU A 33 -19.44 25.72 -3.00
CA GLU A 33 -18.94 27.08 -3.30
C GLU A 33 -18.75 27.32 -4.80
N HIS A 34 -18.34 26.29 -5.54
CA HIS A 34 -18.10 26.37 -6.99
C HIS A 34 -19.33 25.99 -7.83
N GLY A 35 -20.50 25.76 -7.21
CA GLY A 35 -21.75 25.42 -7.91
C GLY A 35 -21.71 24.06 -8.62
N ILE A 36 -20.87 23.14 -8.15
CA ILE A 36 -20.67 21.81 -8.73
C ILE A 36 -21.52 20.81 -7.95
N SER A 37 -22.21 19.92 -8.67
CA SER A 37 -22.94 18.82 -8.04
C SER A 37 -21.97 17.78 -7.48
N ASP A 38 -22.11 17.45 -6.19
CA ASP A 38 -21.36 16.37 -5.54
C ASP A 38 -21.42 15.06 -6.35
N LYS A 39 -22.61 14.72 -6.87
CA LYS A 39 -22.82 13.51 -7.68
C LYS A 39 -21.94 13.51 -8.93
N SER A 40 -21.90 14.63 -9.65
CA SER A 40 -21.07 14.77 -10.85
C SER A 40 -19.58 14.75 -10.50
N PHE A 41 -19.20 15.42 -9.41
CA PHE A 41 -17.81 15.44 -8.94
C PHE A 41 -17.30 14.03 -8.64
N PHE A 42 -18.00 13.28 -7.79
CA PHE A 42 -17.57 11.91 -7.44
C PHE A 42 -17.68 10.95 -8.63
N TYR A 43 -18.66 11.15 -9.51
CA TYR A 43 -18.78 10.38 -10.75
C TYR A 43 -17.52 10.55 -11.62
N TRP A 44 -17.13 11.78 -11.92
CA TRP A 44 -15.96 12.07 -12.76
C TRP A 44 -14.65 11.75 -12.07
N GLN A 45 -14.56 11.92 -10.75
CA GLN A 45 -13.40 11.50 -9.97
C GLN A 45 -13.17 9.99 -10.08
N ARG A 46 -14.23 9.18 -10.11
CA ARG A 46 -14.13 7.73 -10.32
C ARG A 46 -13.65 7.40 -11.74
N ILE A 47 -14.25 8.02 -12.76
CA ILE A 47 -13.88 7.79 -14.18
C ILE A 47 -12.39 8.10 -14.41
N LEU A 48 -11.90 9.23 -13.90
CA LEU A 48 -10.51 9.64 -14.07
C LEU A 48 -9.51 8.70 -13.35
N ARG A 49 -9.90 8.12 -12.22
CA ARG A 49 -9.08 7.10 -11.53
C ARG A 49 -8.99 5.81 -12.34
N GLU A 50 -10.10 5.38 -12.93
CA GLU A 50 -10.19 4.18 -13.75
C GLU A 50 -9.36 4.32 -15.04
N GLU A 51 -9.43 5.47 -15.71
CA GLU A 51 -8.61 5.76 -16.89
C GLU A 51 -7.10 5.80 -16.59
N ALA A 52 -6.72 6.39 -15.46
CA ALA A 52 -5.33 6.40 -15.03
C ALA A 52 -4.82 4.96 -14.78
N TYR A 53 -5.62 4.13 -14.12
CA TYR A 53 -5.30 2.72 -13.88
C TYR A 53 -5.13 1.94 -15.18
N LEU A 54 -6.07 2.06 -16.12
CA LEU A 54 -5.98 1.38 -17.42
C LEU A 54 -4.76 1.84 -18.22
N THR A 55 -4.46 3.14 -18.21
CA THR A 55 -3.27 3.70 -18.86
C THR A 55 -1.97 3.15 -18.25
N THR A 56 -1.90 3.03 -16.92
CA THR A 56 -0.73 2.42 -16.26
C THR A 56 -0.60 0.93 -16.61
N LEU A 57 -1.70 0.20 -16.68
CA LEU A 57 -1.68 -1.22 -17.03
C LEU A 57 -1.24 -1.43 -18.49
N GLU A 58 -1.74 -0.63 -19.43
CA GLU A 58 -1.34 -0.65 -20.84
C GLU A 58 0.16 -0.35 -20.98
N ASN A 59 0.68 0.65 -20.29
CA ASN A 59 2.10 0.99 -20.28
C ASN A 59 2.99 -0.09 -19.64
N THR A 60 2.45 -0.87 -18.69
CA THR A 60 3.18 -1.97 -18.03
C THR A 60 3.22 -3.23 -18.91
N LEU A 61 2.27 -3.38 -19.84
CA LEU A 61 2.16 -4.53 -20.75
C LEU A 61 2.87 -4.32 -22.10
N THR A 62 3.28 -3.10 -22.43
CA THR A 62 4.12 -2.80 -23.60
C THR A 62 5.60 -2.95 -23.26
N PRO A 63 6.41 -3.75 -23.99
CA PRO A 63 7.85 -3.77 -23.77
C PRO A 63 8.40 -2.38 -24.04
N ALA A 64 9.04 -1.80 -23.02
CA ALA A 64 9.68 -0.51 -23.05
C ALA A 64 10.74 -0.46 -24.15
N VAL A 65 10.38 0.10 -25.30
CA VAL A 65 11.34 0.67 -26.25
C VAL A 65 11.05 2.15 -26.34
N LYS A 66 11.85 2.93 -25.61
CA LYS A 66 12.37 4.22 -26.06
C LYS A 66 13.57 4.61 -25.20
N GLU A 67 14.70 4.69 -25.88
CA GLU A 67 16.01 5.12 -25.42
C GLU A 67 16.01 6.55 -24.86
N ASN A 68 16.82 6.73 -23.82
CA ASN A 68 17.66 7.90 -23.49
C ASN A 68 17.01 9.30 -23.49
N SER A 69 16.69 9.81 -22.30
CA SER A 69 17.54 10.78 -21.57
C SER A 69 16.90 11.22 -20.24
N ALA A 70 17.72 11.22 -19.19
CA ALA A 70 17.47 11.63 -17.79
C ALA A 70 16.62 10.67 -16.91
N PRO A 71 17.23 9.96 -15.94
CA PRO A 71 16.48 9.29 -14.89
C PRO A 71 16.02 10.36 -13.89
N THR A 72 14.79 10.86 -14.04
CA THR A 72 14.12 11.50 -12.90
C THR A 72 13.63 10.38 -12.01
N THR A 73 14.23 10.33 -10.82
CA THR A 73 14.01 9.40 -9.71
C THR A 73 12.56 8.89 -9.62
N THR A 74 12.34 7.63 -9.96
CA THR A 74 11.18 6.89 -9.48
C THR A 74 11.56 6.30 -8.13
N ASP A 75 11.20 7.03 -7.08
CA ASP A 75 11.37 6.70 -5.66
C ASP A 75 10.45 5.53 -5.27
N PHE A 76 10.79 4.32 -5.71
CA PHE A 76 10.27 3.10 -5.11
C PHE A 76 11.42 2.35 -4.48
N ILE A 77 11.57 2.52 -3.16
CA ILE A 77 12.43 1.70 -2.33
C ILE A 77 11.57 0.65 -1.62
N GLU A 78 12.08 -0.57 -1.53
CA GLU A 78 11.45 -1.64 -0.78
C GLU A 78 11.41 -1.25 0.71
N ILE A 79 10.22 -0.95 1.23
CA ILE A 79 10.03 -0.80 2.67
C ILE A 79 10.06 -2.21 3.25
N LYS A 80 11.22 -2.61 3.78
CA LYS A 80 11.28 -3.80 4.62
C LYS A 80 10.34 -3.56 5.79
N MET A 81 9.30 -4.39 5.91
CA MET A 81 8.49 -4.46 7.12
C MET A 81 9.46 -4.75 8.26
N THR A 82 9.77 -3.72 9.06
CA THR A 82 10.31 -3.99 10.38
C THR A 82 9.13 -4.58 11.13
N ASP A 83 9.11 -5.91 11.26
CA ASP A 83 8.39 -6.53 12.35
C ASP A 83 9.06 -6.06 13.64
N GLN A 84 8.77 -4.82 14.04
CA GLN A 84 8.91 -4.37 15.42
C GLN A 84 7.80 -5.05 16.22
N VAL A 85 7.92 -6.37 16.36
CA VAL A 85 7.70 -6.97 17.67
C VAL A 85 9.06 -6.90 18.33
N SER A 86 9.18 -5.97 19.27
CA SER A 86 10.29 -5.82 20.20
C SER A 86 10.93 -7.15 20.53
N SER A 87 12.12 -7.39 20.01
CA SER A 87 13.11 -8.28 20.61
C SER A 87 14.44 -7.69 20.19
N ALA A 88 15.15 -7.20 21.19
CA ALA A 88 16.54 -6.79 21.08
C ALA A 88 17.35 -7.80 20.26
N ASP A 89 18.51 -7.38 19.75
CA ASP A 89 19.60 -8.27 19.36
C ASP A 89 19.79 -9.36 20.42
N SER A 90 19.08 -10.46 20.21
CA SER A 90 19.07 -11.62 21.06
C SER A 90 20.15 -12.52 20.48
N PRO A 91 21.25 -12.78 21.21
CA PRO A 91 22.24 -13.75 20.76
C PRO A 91 21.66 -15.17 20.67
N PHE A 92 20.44 -15.38 21.18
CA PHE A 92 19.74 -16.65 21.13
C PHE A 92 19.00 -16.80 19.80
N LYS A 93 19.48 -17.72 18.97
CA LYS A 93 18.83 -18.16 17.73
C LYS A 93 18.15 -19.51 17.98
N PRO A 94 16.81 -19.56 18.07
CA PRO A 94 16.12 -20.83 18.25
C PRO A 94 16.13 -21.66 16.97
N ASP A 95 16.18 -22.98 17.16
CA ASP A 95 16.05 -23.99 16.11
C ASP A 95 14.58 -24.44 15.96
N VAL A 96 13.80 -24.36 17.04
CA VAL A 96 12.37 -24.69 17.07
C VAL A 96 11.60 -23.61 17.81
N VAL A 97 10.47 -23.18 17.25
CA VAL A 97 9.56 -22.19 17.86
C VAL A 97 8.13 -22.72 17.87
N ILE A 98 7.51 -22.75 19.05
CA ILE A 98 6.12 -23.19 19.25
C ILE A 98 5.31 -21.96 19.70
N ARG A 99 4.15 -21.71 19.06
CA ARG A 99 3.29 -20.55 19.35
C ARG A 99 1.87 -20.98 19.69
N LYS A 100 1.30 -20.40 20.76
CA LYS A 100 -0.12 -20.54 21.15
C LYS A 100 -0.64 -19.21 21.66
N GLY A 101 -1.48 -18.54 20.86
CA GLY A 101 -1.98 -17.20 21.18
C GLY A 101 -0.84 -16.19 21.31
N SER A 102 -0.74 -15.55 22.47
CA SER A 102 0.33 -14.59 22.80
C SER A 102 1.59 -15.24 23.41
N VAL A 103 1.64 -16.57 23.54
CA VAL A 103 2.77 -17.28 24.15
C VAL A 103 3.63 -17.93 23.05
N SER A 104 4.95 -17.71 23.12
CA SER A 104 5.96 -18.43 22.33
C SER A 104 6.93 -19.18 23.23
N ILE A 105 7.29 -20.39 22.81
CA ILE A 105 8.35 -21.21 23.39
C ILE A 105 9.42 -21.37 22.32
N GLU A 106 10.64 -21.00 22.64
CA GLU A 106 11.79 -20.97 21.72
C GLU A 106 12.87 -21.92 22.23
N ILE A 107 13.27 -22.89 21.40
CA ILE A 107 14.17 -23.99 21.77
C ILE A 107 15.35 -24.01 20.82
N SER A 108 16.57 -24.14 21.35
CA SER A 108 17.79 -24.41 20.58
C SER A 108 18.17 -25.89 20.66
N ASN A 109 18.85 -26.40 19.64
CA ASN A 109 19.48 -27.73 19.61
C ASN A 109 20.57 -27.91 20.67
N THR A 110 20.99 -26.83 21.35
CA THR A 110 21.89 -26.89 22.51
C THR A 110 21.15 -27.18 23.83
N ALA A 111 19.81 -27.21 23.81
CA ALA A 111 19.02 -27.55 24.98
C ALA A 111 19.25 -28.99 25.41
N THR A 112 19.39 -29.21 26.72
CA THR A 112 19.59 -30.55 27.29
C THR A 112 18.27 -31.30 27.42
N GLU A 113 18.33 -32.63 27.37
CA GLU A 113 17.16 -33.49 27.57
C GLU A 113 16.48 -33.24 28.93
N GLU A 114 17.25 -32.98 29.98
CA GLU A 114 16.71 -32.67 31.31
C GLU A 114 15.86 -31.39 31.31
N LEU A 115 16.30 -30.35 30.60
CA LEU A 115 15.56 -29.10 30.45
C LEU A 115 14.26 -29.33 29.68
N LEU A 116 14.32 -30.07 28.57
CA LEU A 116 13.15 -30.39 27.75
C LEU A 116 12.11 -31.20 28.54
N ASN A 117 12.54 -32.16 29.36
CA ASN A 117 11.64 -32.94 30.20
C ASN A 117 10.96 -32.09 31.30
N LYS A 118 11.70 -31.17 31.93
CA LYS A 118 11.13 -30.25 32.93
C LYS A 118 10.10 -29.30 32.32
N VAL A 119 10.39 -28.75 31.14
CA VAL A 119 9.48 -27.83 30.44
C VAL A 119 8.28 -28.56 29.86
N GLY A 120 8.47 -29.74 29.25
CA GLY A 120 7.39 -30.57 28.74
C GLY A 120 6.39 -30.99 29.82
N GLY A 121 6.88 -31.31 31.03
CA GLY A 121 6.03 -31.61 32.18
C GLY A 121 5.12 -30.45 32.62
N LEU A 122 5.53 -29.20 32.40
CA LEU A 122 4.74 -28.01 32.73
C LEU A 122 3.60 -27.74 31.73
N LEU A 123 3.72 -28.24 30.49
CA LEU A 123 2.70 -28.06 29.45
C LEU A 123 1.55 -29.08 29.55
N HIS A 124 1.71 -30.10 30.39
CA HIS A 124 0.73 -31.16 30.63
C HIS A 124 -0.08 -30.97 31.94
N ALA A 125 0.11 -29.86 32.66
CA ALA A 125 -0.63 -29.52 33.87
C ALA A 125 -1.93 -28.74 33.59
#